data_AF-A0ABC9S838-F1
#
_entry.id   AF-A0ABC9S838-F1
#
_cell.length_a   1.000
_cell.length_b   1.000
_cell.length_c   1.000
_cell.angle_alpha   90.00
_cell.angle_beta   90.00
_cell.angle_gamma   90.00
#
_symmetry.space_group_name_H-M   'P 1'
#
loop_
_entity.id
_entity.type
_entity.pdbx_description
1 polymer ?
#
loop_
_entity_poly.entity_id
_entity_poly.type
_entity_poly.pdbx_seq_one_letter_code
_entity_poly.pdbx_strand_id
1 'polypeptide(L)'
;MEKNGIVDAFSLVKDNLGSEWIDYLSSHTFFSNQDGTKQFPILTLDEYGLLKVVRFSLSRIMSHYAQNKIKPTKEQSHMFNTFSKLCKEYSSYHSLKKNDILIVNNHLMLYSRGSINALYKDSQLHARMVEVAFVKSDIL
;
A
#
# COMPACT_ATOMS: atom_id res chain seq x y z
N MET A 1 16.61 1.89 -16.86
CA MET A 1 16.00 0.72 -16.20
C MET A 1 15.01 1.25 -15.17
N GLU A 2 13.72 1.09 -15.39
CA GLU A 2 12.72 1.46 -14.38
C GLU A 2 12.78 0.46 -13.23
N LYS A 3 12.92 0.97 -12.01
CA LYS A 3 13.20 0.18 -10.81
C LYS A 3 11.90 -0.06 -10.03
N ASN A 4 11.84 -1.17 -9.30
CA ASN A 4 10.73 -1.42 -8.37
C ASN A 4 10.99 -0.62 -7.09
N GLY A 5 10.03 0.21 -6.71
CA GLY A 5 10.11 1.01 -5.48
C GLY A 5 9.58 0.21 -4.31
N ILE A 6 10.34 0.17 -3.22
CA ILE A 6 9.93 -0.42 -1.95
C ILE A 6 10.11 0.65 -0.89
N VAL A 7 9.10 0.84 -0.05
CA VAL A 7 9.18 1.76 1.08
C VAL A 7 8.77 1.03 2.35
N ASP A 8 9.58 1.23 3.40
CA ASP A 8 9.20 0.87 4.77
C ASP A 8 8.12 1.85 5.23
N ALA A 9 6.88 1.39 5.18
CA ALA A 9 5.72 2.20 5.51
C ALA A 9 5.61 2.44 7.02
N PHE A 10 6.19 1.58 7.85
CA PHE A 10 6.22 1.79 9.29
C PHE A 10 7.03 3.04 9.64
N SER A 11 8.29 3.08 9.20
CA SER A 11 9.17 4.23 9.44
C SER A 11 8.63 5.50 8.77
N LEU A 12 8.09 5.38 7.55
CA LEU A 12 7.46 6.53 6.87
C LEU A 12 6.34 7.14 7.70
N VAL A 13 5.41 6.34 8.22
CA VAL A 13 4.30 6.83 9.05
C VAL A 13 4.83 7.41 10.36
N LYS A 14 5.68 6.68 11.06
CA LYS A 14 6.21 7.08 12.37
C LYS A 14 6.98 8.41 12.31
N ASP A 15 7.78 8.61 11.26
CA ASP A 15 8.74 9.71 11.23
C ASP A 15 8.21 10.95 10.47
N ASN A 16 7.16 10.79 9.64
CA ASN A 16 6.70 11.86 8.75
C ASN A 16 5.23 12.27 8.92
N LEU A 17 4.41 11.48 9.63
CA LEU A 17 3.00 11.81 9.85
C LEU A 17 2.78 12.34 11.26
N GLY A 18 2.11 13.49 11.35
CA GLY A 18 1.62 14.02 12.64
C GLY A 18 0.46 13.19 13.18
N SER A 19 0.21 13.31 14.49
CA SER A 19 -0.84 12.57 15.20
C SER A 19 -2.22 12.74 14.56
N GLU A 20 -2.59 13.94 14.14
CA GLU A 20 -3.88 14.21 13.48
C GLU A 20 -4.08 13.38 12.20
N TRP A 21 -3.01 13.18 11.42
CA TRP A 21 -3.07 12.35 10.22
C TRP A 21 -3.17 10.87 10.56
N ILE A 22 -2.47 10.43 11.61
CA ILE A 22 -2.55 9.05 12.09
C ILE A 22 -3.97 8.75 12.58
N ASP A 23 -4.56 9.63 13.38
CA ASP A 23 -5.92 9.51 13.88
C ASP A 23 -6.93 9.47 12.73
N TYR A 24 -6.79 10.38 11.77
CA TYR A 24 -7.71 10.43 10.63
C TYR A 24 -7.61 9.19 9.73
N LEU A 25 -6.39 8.80 9.35
CA LEU A 25 -6.14 7.67 8.43
C LEU A 25 -6.42 6.31 9.05
N SER A 26 -6.48 6.22 10.38
CA SER A 26 -6.83 4.99 11.12
C SER A 26 -8.33 4.87 11.44
N SER A 27 -9.05 6.00 11.55
CA SER A 27 -10.48 6.03 11.90
C SER A 27 -11.43 6.02 10.71
N HIS A 28 -10.96 6.39 9.51
CA HIS A 28 -11.80 6.48 8.32
C HIS A 28 -11.52 5.35 7.33
N THR A 29 -12.56 4.87 6.65
CA THR A 29 -12.43 3.83 5.63
C THR A 29 -12.26 4.43 4.23
N PHE A 30 -11.34 3.84 3.44
CA PHE A 30 -10.97 4.36 2.11
C PHE A 30 -10.96 3.30 1.02
N PHE A 31 -11.10 2.03 1.41
CA PHE A 31 -11.11 0.88 0.50
C PHE A 31 -12.19 -0.09 0.92
N SER A 32 -12.58 -0.95 -0.02
CA SER A 32 -13.27 -2.20 0.29
C SER A 32 -12.52 -3.41 -0.27
N ASN A 33 -12.84 -4.59 0.27
CA ASN A 33 -12.51 -5.85 -0.38
C ASN A 33 -13.25 -5.98 -1.74
N GLN A 34 -12.87 -6.99 -2.53
CA GLN A 34 -13.37 -7.14 -3.91
C GLN A 34 -14.91 -7.23 -4.01
N ASP A 35 -15.58 -7.76 -3.00
CA ASP A 35 -17.04 -7.89 -2.95
C ASP A 35 -17.75 -6.68 -2.30
N GLY A 36 -17.00 -5.68 -1.83
CA GLY A 36 -17.56 -4.47 -1.23
C GLY A 36 -18.05 -4.60 0.22
N THR A 37 -18.02 -5.81 0.81
CA THR A 37 -18.65 -6.10 2.11
C THR A 37 -17.87 -5.60 3.32
N LYS A 38 -16.55 -5.46 3.19
CA LYS A 38 -15.65 -4.98 4.25
C LYS A 38 -14.94 -3.74 3.78
N GLN A 39 -15.03 -2.70 4.59
CA GLN A 39 -14.29 -1.46 4.38
C GLN A 39 -13.08 -1.40 5.31
N PHE A 40 -12.01 -0.77 4.83
CA PHE A 40 -10.74 -0.73 5.55
C PHE A 40 -10.16 0.69 5.62
N PRO A 41 -9.58 1.07 6.77
CA PRO A 41 -8.76 2.28 6.86
C PRO A 41 -7.42 2.12 6.15
N ILE A 42 -6.74 3.25 5.94
CA ILE A 42 -5.36 3.26 5.40
C ILE A 42 -4.40 2.74 6.47
N LEU A 43 -4.53 3.19 7.71
CA LEU A 43 -3.73 2.72 8.83
C LEU A 43 -4.56 1.79 9.71
N THR A 44 -3.99 0.67 10.15
CA THR A 44 -4.58 -0.16 11.20
C THR A 44 -3.63 -0.16 12.37
N LEU A 45 -4.15 0.23 13.53
CA LEU A 45 -3.42 0.18 14.79
C LEU A 45 -3.81 -1.10 15.55
N ASP A 46 -2.93 -1.60 16.43
CA ASP A 46 -3.25 -2.65 17.40
C ASP A 46 -3.95 -2.10 18.64
N GLU A 47 -4.26 -2.95 19.62
CA GLU A 47 -4.92 -2.53 20.86
C GLU A 47 -4.11 -1.53 21.71
N TYR A 48 -2.81 -1.37 21.44
CA TYR A 48 -1.92 -0.42 22.13
C TYR A 48 -1.72 0.87 21.32
N GLY A 49 -2.38 1.01 20.17
CA GLY A 49 -2.22 2.15 19.29
C GLY A 49 -0.96 2.10 18.41
N LEU A 50 -0.28 0.95 18.34
CA LEU A 50 0.90 0.78 17.49
C LEU A 50 0.49 0.41 16.06
N LEU A 51 1.24 0.92 15.08
CA LEU A 51 0.96 0.67 13.67
C LEU A 51 1.17 -0.80 13.31
N LYS A 52 0.08 -1.47 12.90
CA LYS A 52 0.03 -2.88 12.54
C LYS A 52 -0.02 -3.12 11.04
N VAL A 53 -0.77 -2.29 10.30
CA VAL A 53 -0.93 -2.41 8.85
C VAL A 53 -1.02 -1.04 8.17
N VAL A 54 -0.37 -0.89 7.01
CA VAL A 54 -0.53 0.23 6.09
C VAL A 54 -1.11 -0.30 4.76
N ARG A 55 -2.37 0.05 4.47
CA ARG A 55 -3.05 -0.25 3.21
C ARG A 55 -3.16 1.00 2.38
N PHE A 56 -2.26 1.20 1.43
CA PHE A 56 -2.29 2.36 0.57
C PHE A 56 -2.16 2.00 -0.91
N SER A 57 -3.14 2.42 -1.70
CA SER A 57 -3.10 2.37 -3.16
C SER A 57 -3.96 3.49 -3.71
N LEU A 58 -3.32 4.58 -4.16
CA LEU A 58 -4.04 5.76 -4.63
C LEU A 58 -5.05 5.43 -5.74
N SER A 59 -4.70 4.52 -6.66
CA SER A 59 -5.61 4.06 -7.72
C SER A 59 -6.85 3.35 -7.16
N ARG A 60 -6.69 2.48 -6.15
CA ARG A 60 -7.82 1.80 -5.52
C ARG A 60 -8.69 2.76 -4.71
N ILE A 61 -8.10 3.72 -4.01
CA ILE A 61 -8.87 4.79 -3.32
C ILE A 61 -9.70 5.53 -4.36
N MET A 62 -9.08 6.09 -5.40
CA MET A 62 -9.80 6.88 -6.40
C MET A 62 -10.87 6.05 -7.13
N SER A 63 -10.61 4.77 -7.39
CA SER A 63 -11.59 3.85 -7.95
C SER A 63 -12.80 3.66 -7.01
N HIS A 64 -12.57 3.52 -5.71
CA HIS A 64 -13.64 3.43 -4.71
C HIS A 64 -14.51 4.70 -4.70
N TYR A 65 -13.89 5.89 -4.70
CA TYR A 65 -14.63 7.15 -4.79
C TYR A 65 -15.46 7.25 -6.07
N ALA A 66 -14.86 6.90 -7.22
CA ALA A 66 -15.54 6.92 -8.51
C ALA A 66 -16.73 5.94 -8.56
N GLN A 67 -16.57 4.70 -8.07
CA GLN A 67 -17.62 3.69 -8.02
C GLN A 67 -18.81 4.12 -7.18
N ASN A 68 -18.55 4.78 -6.05
CA ASN A 68 -19.58 5.25 -5.13
C ASN A 68 -20.13 6.64 -5.50
N LYS A 69 -19.69 7.21 -6.64
CA LYS A 69 -20.10 8.55 -7.12
C LYS A 69 -19.87 9.66 -6.09
N ILE A 70 -18.89 9.49 -5.22
CA ILE A 70 -18.47 10.48 -4.23
C ILE A 70 -17.14 11.12 -4.65
N LYS A 71 -16.89 12.34 -4.20
CA LYS A 71 -15.61 13.04 -4.43
C LYS A 71 -14.84 13.15 -3.12
N PRO A 72 -13.52 12.93 -3.14
CA PRO A 72 -12.71 13.23 -1.96
C PRO A 72 -12.79 14.73 -1.68
N THR A 73 -12.79 15.10 -0.39
CA THR A 73 -12.67 16.50 0.00
C THR A 73 -11.30 17.04 -0.43
N LYS A 74 -11.14 18.36 -0.39
CA LYS A 74 -9.85 19.01 -0.69
C LYS A 74 -8.74 18.53 0.26
N GLU A 75 -9.08 18.37 1.54
CA GLU A 75 -8.17 17.87 2.58
C GLU A 75 -7.78 16.42 2.34
N GLN A 76 -8.75 15.54 2.06
CA GLN A 76 -8.47 14.14 1.71
C GLN A 76 -7.56 14.03 0.47
N SER A 77 -7.88 14.81 -0.57
CA SER A 77 -7.07 14.85 -1.79
C SER A 77 -5.65 15.32 -1.51
N HIS A 78 -5.48 16.35 -0.67
CA HIS A 78 -4.17 16.82 -0.25
C HIS A 78 -3.40 15.72 0.50
N MET A 79 -4.05 15.09 1.48
CA MET A 79 -3.45 14.03 2.30
C MET A 79 -3.01 12.82 1.46
N PHE A 80 -3.86 12.31 0.57
CA PHE A 80 -3.49 11.18 -0.30
C PHE A 80 -2.33 11.52 -1.24
N ASN A 81 -2.31 12.73 -1.79
CA ASN A 81 -1.25 13.18 -2.67
C ASN A 81 0.08 13.37 -1.93
N THR A 82 0.04 13.93 -0.72
CA THR A 82 1.21 14.07 0.14
C THR A 82 1.75 12.72 0.57
N PHE A 83 0.89 11.79 1.00
CA PHE A 83 1.32 10.43 1.36
C PHE A 83 1.93 9.69 0.17
N SER A 84 1.35 9.84 -1.03
CA SER A 84 1.91 9.30 -2.28
C SER A 84 3.28 9.90 -2.62
N LYS A 85 3.49 11.21 -2.38
CA LYS A 85 4.79 11.86 -2.55
C LYS A 85 5.83 11.32 -1.56
N LEU A 86 5.49 11.23 -0.28
CA LEU A 86 6.36 10.65 0.75
C LEU A 86 6.76 9.22 0.38
N CYS A 87 5.80 8.39 -0.06
CA CYS A 87 6.11 7.02 -0.49
C CYS A 87 7.16 6.99 -1.62
N LYS A 88 7.09 7.92 -2.58
CA LYS A 88 8.04 7.99 -3.70
C LYS A 88 9.42 8.51 -3.27
N GLU A 89 9.43 9.48 -2.36
CA GLU A 89 10.65 10.11 -1.83
C GLU A 89 11.47 9.13 -1.01
N TYR A 90 10.82 8.37 -0.12
CA TYR A 90 11.46 7.39 0.75
C TYR A 90 11.56 5.99 0.13
N SER A 91 11.15 5.82 -1.14
CA SER A 91 11.28 4.54 -1.83
C SER A 91 12.75 4.22 -2.12
N SER A 92 13.16 3.03 -1.71
CA SER A 92 14.35 2.37 -2.24
C SER A 92 14.03 1.66 -3.54
N TYR A 93 14.88 1.83 -4.54
CA TYR A 93 14.60 1.38 -5.90
C TYR A 93 15.51 0.22 -6.31
N HIS A 94 14.91 -0.92 -6.62
CA HIS A 94 15.61 -2.18 -6.89
C HIS A 94 15.35 -2.68 -8.31
N SER A 95 16.41 -3.11 -9.00
CA SER A 95 16.30 -3.83 -10.27
C SER A 95 16.20 -5.33 -9.98
N LEU A 96 15.10 -5.96 -10.38
CA LEU A 96 14.95 -7.41 -10.32
C LEU A 96 15.32 -8.01 -11.68
N LYS A 97 16.10 -9.09 -11.67
CA LYS A 97 16.46 -9.88 -12.84
C LYS A 97 15.56 -11.09 -12.98
N LYS A 98 15.66 -11.77 -14.12
CA LYS A 98 14.96 -13.04 -14.34
C LYS A 98 15.30 -14.02 -13.21
N ASN A 99 14.26 -14.63 -12.63
CA ASN A 99 14.32 -15.57 -11.50
C ASN A 99 14.61 -14.94 -10.13
N ASP A 100 14.80 -13.62 -10.02
CA ASP A 100 14.83 -12.98 -8.71
C ASP A 100 13.43 -13.02 -8.08
N ILE A 101 13.38 -13.29 -6.78
CA ILE A 101 12.13 -13.29 -6.00
C ILE A 101 12.23 -12.19 -4.95
N LEU A 102 11.31 -11.24 -5.03
CA LEU A 102 11.13 -10.22 -3.99
C LEU A 102 10.05 -10.69 -3.02
N ILE A 103 10.43 -10.82 -1.75
CA ILE A 103 9.52 -11.15 -0.65
C ILE A 103 9.43 -9.92 0.25
N VAL A 104 8.21 -9.44 0.52
CA VAL A 104 7.96 -8.28 1.37
C VAL A 104 6.85 -8.58 2.37
N ASN A 105 6.94 -7.98 3.56
CA ASN A 105 5.83 -7.94 4.50
C ASN A 105 4.79 -6.93 4.02
N ASN A 106 3.75 -7.40 3.33
CA ASN A 106 2.70 -6.55 2.76
C ASN A 106 1.86 -5.78 3.80
N HIS A 107 2.07 -6.00 5.11
CA HIS A 107 1.42 -5.19 6.14
C HIS A 107 2.18 -3.89 6.44
N LEU A 108 3.51 -3.90 6.37
CA LEU A 108 4.35 -2.76 6.78
C LEU A 108 5.25 -2.24 5.67
N MET A 109 5.22 -2.86 4.50
CA MET A 109 5.93 -2.42 3.31
C MET A 109 4.91 -2.02 2.23
N LEU A 110 5.14 -0.88 1.58
CA LEU A 110 4.46 -0.55 0.33
C LEU A 110 5.43 -0.77 -0.83
N TYR A 111 4.91 -1.23 -1.95
CA TYR A 111 5.70 -1.47 -3.14
C TYR A 111 5.03 -0.87 -4.37
N SER A 112 5.86 -0.48 -5.32
CA SER A 112 5.45 0.03 -6.62
C SER A 112 6.30 -0.58 -7.71
N ARG A 113 5.77 -0.52 -8.92
CA ARG A 113 6.36 -1.14 -10.09
C ARG A 113 6.53 -0.10 -11.18
N GLY A 114 7.68 -0.15 -11.88
CA GLY A 114 7.89 0.62 -13.10
C GLY A 114 6.83 0.30 -14.16
N SER A 115 6.53 1.28 -15.02
CA SER A 115 5.54 1.20 -16.09
C SER A 115 5.78 0.05 -17.07
N ILE A 116 7.05 -0.34 -17.26
CA ILE A 116 7.47 -1.42 -18.18
C ILE A 116 7.47 -2.83 -17.58
N ASN A 117 7.35 -2.98 -16.26
CA ASN A 117 7.40 -4.30 -15.60
C ASN A 117 6.00 -4.97 -15.62
N ALA A 118 5.24 -4.81 -16.71
CA ALA A 118 3.91 -5.39 -16.86
C ALA A 118 3.95 -6.91 -16.56
N LEU A 119 2.86 -7.45 -15.97
CA LEU A 119 2.76 -8.90 -15.71
C LEU A 119 2.92 -9.68 -17.02
N TYR A 120 2.51 -9.07 -18.13
CA TYR A 120 2.66 -9.58 -19.48
C TYR A 120 3.37 -8.54 -20.34
N LYS A 121 4.32 -9.00 -21.17
CA LYS A 121 4.94 -8.23 -22.24
C LYS A 121 4.85 -9.06 -23.51
N ASP A 122 4.36 -8.47 -24.60
CA ASP A 122 4.18 -9.15 -25.89
C ASP A 122 3.37 -10.46 -25.76
N SER A 123 2.31 -10.43 -24.94
CA SER A 123 1.46 -11.59 -24.57
C SER A 123 2.17 -12.72 -23.80
N GLN A 124 3.43 -12.55 -23.40
CA GLN A 124 4.16 -13.51 -22.57
C GLN A 124 4.20 -13.06 -21.12
N LEU A 125 4.01 -14.01 -20.19
CA LEU A 125 4.12 -13.76 -18.75
C LEU A 125 5.56 -13.34 -18.41
N HIS A 126 5.72 -12.11 -17.92
CA HIS A 126 7.00 -11.50 -17.60
C HIS A 126 7.27 -11.43 -16.09
N ALA A 127 6.21 -11.39 -15.27
CA ALA A 127 6.30 -11.42 -13.81
C ALA A 127 5.07 -12.12 -13.20
N ARG A 128 5.26 -12.81 -12.06
CA ARG A 128 4.18 -13.41 -11.27
C ARG A 128 4.16 -12.76 -9.88
N MET A 129 2.97 -12.48 -9.37
CA MET A 129 2.74 -12.05 -8.00
C MET A 129 1.95 -13.13 -7.28
N VAL A 130 2.37 -13.49 -6.06
CA VAL A 130 1.69 -14.45 -5.20
C VAL A 130 1.54 -13.80 -3.83
N GLU A 131 0.31 -13.71 -3.35
CA GLU A 131 0.01 -13.28 -1.98
C GLU A 131 -0.10 -14.52 -1.10
N VAL A 132 0.57 -14.47 0.06
CA VAL A 132 0.57 -15.57 1.03
C VAL A 132 0.21 -15.03 2.40
N ALA A 133 -0.41 -15.88 3.23
CA ALA A 133 -0.65 -15.59 4.63
C ALA A 133 0.34 -16.38 5.49
N PHE A 134 0.96 -15.71 6.46
CA PHE A 134 1.77 -16.41 7.47
C PHE A 134 0.85 -17.16 8.41
N VAL A 135 1.06 -18.47 8.54
CA VAL A 135 0.41 -19.30 9.56
C VAL A 135 1.47 -19.61 10.61
N LYS A 136 1.31 -19.06 11.80
CA LYS A 136 2.10 -19.48 12.95
C LYS A 136 1.42 -20.72 13.53
N SER A 137 2.16 -21.82 13.58
CA SER A 137 1.75 -22.99 14.33
C SER A 137 2.24 -22.81 15.76
N ASP A 138 1.33 -22.85 16.74
CA ASP A 138 1.69 -22.88 18.16
C ASP A 138 2.03 -24.30 18.62
N ILE A 139 2.49 -25.17 17.70
CA ILE A 139 3.05 -26.49 18.06
C ILE A 139 4.41 -26.25 18.73
N LEU A 140 4.35 -26.16 20.06
CA LEU A 140 5.43 -26.49 20.98
C LEU A 140 5.49 -28.00 21.16
#